data_AF-A0AAV9D0D9-F1
#
_entry.id   AF-A0AAV9D0D9-F1
#
_cell.length_a   1.000
_cell.length_b   1.000
_cell.length_c   1.000
_cell.angle_alpha   90.00
_cell.angle_beta   90.00
_cell.angle_gamma   90.00
#
_symmetry.space_group_name_H-M   'P 1'
#
loop_
_entity.id
_entity.type
_entity.pdbx_description
1 polymer ?
#
loop_
_entity_poly.entity_id
_entity_poly.type
_entity_poly.pdbx_seq_one_letter_code
_entity_poly.pdbx_strand_id
1 'polypeptide(L)'
;MGTSNHQEPLNFAPHSELSQTSTTKKRDRGSIYITADHESASLKLEDDIDEALRALKESQELEYRMAEQKLYAHKDFLLSLYQLLDRERAELARPTSAPSGDPDAVTLGNVLSTVNQIRHEEIKLRQMMQVSKGFGRTSRMCLKNHFGLQIDE
;
A
#
# COMPACT_ATOMS: atom_id res chain seq x y z
N MET A 1 -46.40 -4.35 -45.30
CA MET A 1 -45.42 -3.43 -45.91
C MET A 1 -44.13 -3.65 -45.15
N GLY A 2 -43.16 -4.41 -45.67
CA GLY A 2 -42.30 -4.08 -46.81
C GLY A 2 -41.31 -3.02 -46.33
N THR A 3 -39.99 -3.24 -46.21
CA THR A 3 -39.01 -3.95 -47.05
C THR A 3 -37.87 -4.50 -46.16
N SER A 4 -37.48 -5.77 -46.22
CA SER A 4 -36.45 -6.35 -47.10
C SER A 4 -35.18 -5.51 -47.25
N ASN A 5 -34.05 -6.00 -46.74
CA ASN A 5 -32.85 -6.08 -47.56
C ASN A 5 -31.96 -7.27 -47.16
N HIS A 6 -31.57 -8.00 -48.20
CA HIS A 6 -30.88 -9.28 -48.23
C HIS A 6 -29.38 -9.17 -47.94
N GLN A 7 -28.74 -10.27 -47.51
CA GLN A 7 -27.84 -11.05 -48.37
C GLN A 7 -27.54 -12.42 -47.73
N GLU A 8 -27.78 -13.49 -48.48
CA GLU A 8 -27.60 -14.90 -48.11
C GLU A 8 -26.11 -15.33 -48.02
N PRO A 9 -25.81 -16.41 -47.26
CA PRO A 9 -24.46 -16.96 -47.18
C PRO A 9 -24.06 -17.72 -48.45
N LEU A 10 -22.87 -17.41 -48.98
CA LEU A 10 -22.20 -18.13 -50.06
C LEU A 10 -21.82 -19.55 -49.62
N ASN A 11 -22.71 -20.50 -49.88
CA ASN A 11 -22.40 -21.93 -49.91
C ASN A 11 -21.65 -22.25 -51.20
N PHE A 12 -20.33 -22.41 -51.12
CA PHE A 12 -19.55 -23.09 -52.15
C PHE A 12 -19.17 -24.48 -51.65
N ALA A 13 -20.00 -25.46 -51.99
CA ALA A 13 -19.62 -26.86 -51.94
C ALA A 13 -18.62 -27.13 -53.09
N PRO A 14 -17.47 -27.78 -52.85
CA PRO A 14 -16.60 -28.21 -53.93
C PRO A 14 -17.13 -29.54 -54.51
N HIS A 15 -17.29 -29.54 -55.83
CA HIS A 15 -17.64 -30.72 -56.62
C HIS A 15 -16.63 -31.84 -56.41
N SER A 16 -17.16 -33.05 -56.24
CA SER A 16 -16.38 -34.29 -56.25
C SER A 16 -16.09 -34.68 -57.69
N GLU A 17 -14.83 -34.59 -58.13
CA GLU A 17 -14.35 -35.40 -59.25
C GLU A 17 -13.17 -36.25 -58.78
N LEU A 18 -13.39 -37.57 -58.82
CA LEU A 18 -12.37 -38.58 -58.63
C LEU A 18 -11.40 -38.56 -59.81
N SER A 19 -10.10 -38.57 -59.52
CA SER A 19 -9.11 -39.28 -60.34
C SER A 19 -8.05 -39.87 -59.42
N GLN A 20 -7.97 -41.21 -59.46
CA GLN A 20 -7.08 -42.05 -58.68
C GLN A 20 -5.66 -41.99 -59.28
N THR A 21 -4.61 -41.96 -58.45
CA THR A 21 -3.41 -42.81 -58.62
C THR A 21 -2.50 -42.77 -57.38
N SER A 22 -2.31 -43.96 -56.81
CA SER A 22 -1.12 -44.50 -56.12
C SER A 22 -0.21 -43.63 -55.23
N THR A 23 -0.20 -44.07 -53.95
CA THR A 23 0.96 -44.26 -53.06
C THR A 23 1.78 -43.04 -52.63
N THR A 24 1.52 -42.57 -51.40
CA THR A 24 2.49 -42.64 -50.29
C THR A 24 1.81 -42.20 -48.99
N LYS A 25 1.76 -43.10 -48.00
CA LYS A 25 1.42 -42.75 -46.61
C LYS A 25 2.50 -41.79 -46.08
N LYS A 26 2.20 -40.49 -46.01
CA LYS A 26 2.93 -39.56 -45.16
C LYS A 26 1.99 -39.09 -44.07
N ARG A 27 2.31 -39.50 -42.85
CA ARG A 27 1.57 -39.22 -41.62
C ARG A 27 1.31 -37.73 -41.52
N ASP A 28 0.04 -37.38 -41.42
CA ASP A 28 -0.41 -36.09 -40.95
C ASP A 28 0.04 -35.93 -39.49
N ARG A 29 1.10 -35.14 -39.29
CA ARG A 29 1.63 -34.72 -37.98
C ARG A 29 1.97 -33.23 -38.04
N GLY A 30 1.04 -32.43 -38.55
CA GLY A 30 1.25 -31.01 -38.80
C GLY A 30 0.20 -30.10 -38.16
N SER A 31 -0.45 -30.50 -37.06
CA SER A 31 -1.46 -29.62 -36.41
C SER A 31 -1.65 -29.88 -34.91
N ILE A 32 -0.57 -30.18 -34.17
CA ILE A 32 -0.62 -30.38 -32.70
C ILE A 32 0.35 -29.44 -31.95
N TYR A 33 1.25 -28.73 -32.64
CA TYR A 33 2.35 -28.00 -31.99
C TYR A 33 2.12 -26.49 -31.81
N ILE A 34 0.98 -25.93 -32.25
CA ILE A 34 0.75 -24.48 -32.12
C ILE A 34 0.07 -24.14 -30.77
N THR A 35 -0.71 -25.05 -30.18
CA THR A 35 -1.50 -24.75 -28.96
C THR A 35 -0.82 -25.17 -27.65
N ALA A 36 0.08 -26.15 -27.67
CA ALA A 36 0.72 -26.69 -26.47
C ALA A 36 1.65 -25.69 -25.76
N ASP A 37 2.35 -24.85 -26.53
CA ASP A 37 3.23 -23.80 -25.97
C ASP A 37 2.42 -22.64 -25.38
N HIS A 38 1.20 -22.40 -25.86
CA HIS A 38 0.35 -21.33 -25.35
C HIS A 38 -0.31 -21.69 -24.02
N GLU A 39 -0.73 -22.94 -23.82
CA GLU A 39 -1.31 -23.39 -22.55
C GLU A 39 -0.27 -23.34 -21.42
N SER A 40 0.96 -23.81 -21.67
CA SER A 40 2.04 -23.74 -20.69
C SER A 40 2.49 -22.30 -20.39
N ALA A 41 2.54 -21.43 -21.41
CA ALA A 41 2.80 -20.01 -21.21
C ALA A 41 1.67 -19.30 -20.44
N SER A 42 0.41 -19.69 -20.68
CA SER A 42 -0.76 -19.16 -19.95
C SER A 42 -0.69 -19.52 -18.47
N LEU A 43 -0.43 -20.80 -18.15
CA LEU A 43 -0.29 -21.26 -16.77
C LEU A 43 0.84 -20.54 -16.05
N LYS A 44 2.00 -20.38 -16.71
CA LYS A 44 3.10 -19.61 -16.13
C LYS A 44 2.73 -18.15 -15.87
N LEU A 45 1.99 -17.52 -16.77
CA LEU A 45 1.54 -16.14 -16.59
C LEU A 45 0.57 -16.02 -15.40
N GLU A 46 -0.32 -17.00 -15.22
CA GLU A 46 -1.19 -17.08 -14.05
C GLU A 46 -0.37 -17.20 -12.75
N ASP A 47 0.63 -18.10 -12.72
CA ASP A 47 1.54 -18.25 -11.57
C ASP A 47 2.31 -16.93 -11.27
N ASP A 48 2.83 -16.26 -12.30
CA ASP A 48 3.57 -14.99 -12.16
C ASP A 48 2.64 -13.87 -11.62
N ILE A 49 1.37 -13.84 -12.05
CA ILE A 49 0.37 -12.89 -11.53
C ILE A 49 0.06 -13.19 -10.06
N ASP A 50 -0.16 -14.45 -9.71
CA ASP A 50 -0.46 -14.86 -8.33
C ASP A 50 0.70 -14.53 -7.38
N GLU A 51 1.95 -14.76 -7.83
CA GLU A 51 3.14 -14.37 -7.07
C GLU A 51 3.18 -12.86 -6.85
N ALA A 52 2.96 -12.06 -7.90
CA ALA A 52 2.97 -10.60 -7.81
C ALA A 52 1.89 -10.08 -6.84
N LEU A 53 0.69 -10.66 -6.88
CA LEU A 53 -0.40 -10.31 -5.96
C LEU A 53 -0.11 -10.71 -4.52
N ARG A 54 0.49 -11.89 -4.30
CA ARG A 54 0.91 -12.34 -2.96
C ARG A 54 1.98 -11.42 -2.37
N ALA A 55 3.02 -11.11 -3.14
CA ALA A 55 4.09 -10.20 -2.72
C ALA A 55 3.54 -8.79 -2.42
N LEU A 56 2.62 -8.28 -3.24
CA LEU A 56 1.96 -6.99 -3.01
C LEU A 56 1.20 -7.00 -1.67
N LYS A 57 0.43 -8.06 -1.42
CA LYS A 57 -0.34 -8.20 -0.18
C LYS A 57 0.58 -8.24 1.05
N GLU A 58 1.62 -9.06 1.02
CA GLU A 58 2.58 -9.17 2.12
C GLU A 58 3.29 -7.83 2.40
N SER A 59 3.69 -7.12 1.34
CA SER A 59 4.29 -5.79 1.45
C SER A 59 3.34 -4.79 2.11
N GLN A 60 2.09 -4.72 1.65
CA GLN A 60 1.08 -3.80 2.21
C GLN A 60 0.73 -4.15 3.67
N GLU A 61 0.67 -5.43 4.03
CA GLU A 61 0.48 -5.85 5.42
C GLU A 61 1.65 -5.47 6.33
N LEU A 62 2.89 -5.52 5.81
CA LEU A 62 4.06 -5.06 6.54
C LEU A 62 4.04 -3.54 6.73
N GLU A 63 3.76 -2.78 5.66
CA GLU A 63 3.62 -1.32 5.71
C GLU A 63 2.55 -0.90 6.72
N TYR A 64 1.39 -1.57 6.69
CA TYR A 64 0.30 -1.31 7.62
C TYR A 64 0.72 -1.55 9.08
N ARG A 65 1.29 -2.72 9.39
CA ARG A 65 1.74 -3.04 10.76
C ARG A 65 2.78 -2.07 11.26
N MET A 66 3.72 -1.67 10.41
CA MET A 66 4.71 -0.65 10.75
C MET A 66 4.05 0.69 11.05
N ALA A 67 3.10 1.12 10.20
CA ALA A 67 2.36 2.35 10.40
C ALA A 67 1.59 2.34 11.71
N GLU A 68 0.85 1.26 11.96
CA GLU A 68 0.06 1.04 13.16
C GLU A 68 0.94 1.15 14.42
N GLN A 69 2.03 0.38 14.48
CA GLN A 69 2.94 0.38 15.61
C GLN A 69 3.49 1.78 15.89
N LYS A 70 3.98 2.47 14.84
CA LYS A 70 4.60 3.80 14.99
C LYS A 70 3.57 4.86 15.40
N LEU A 71 2.37 4.85 14.82
CA LEU A 71 1.31 5.80 15.14
C LEU A 71 0.81 5.61 16.57
N TYR A 72 0.59 4.37 17.01
CA TYR A 72 0.13 4.11 18.38
C TYR A 72 1.21 4.42 19.41
N ALA A 73 2.48 4.04 19.16
CA ALA A 73 3.57 4.42 20.05
C ALA A 73 3.69 5.96 20.20
N HIS A 74 3.50 6.70 19.11
CA HIS A 74 3.53 8.16 19.13
C HIS A 74 2.32 8.78 19.84
N LYS A 75 1.13 8.18 19.68
CA LYS A 75 -0.08 8.54 20.43
C LYS A 75 0.14 8.36 21.93
N ASP A 76 0.68 7.23 22.35
CA ASP A 76 0.93 6.94 23.77
C ASP A 76 1.98 7.88 24.37
N PHE A 77 3.01 8.22 23.60
CA PHE A 77 3.96 9.27 23.98
C PHE A 77 3.26 10.63 24.18
N LEU A 78 2.39 11.04 23.25
CA LEU A 78 1.63 12.28 23.37
C LEU A 78 0.72 12.28 24.62
N LEU A 79 0.06 11.16 24.92
CA LEU A 79 -0.74 10.99 26.13
C LEU A 79 0.10 11.15 27.40
N SER A 80 1.33 10.63 27.41
CA SER A 80 2.24 10.80 28.55
C SER A 80 2.63 12.28 28.77
N LEU A 81 2.75 13.07 27.69
CA LEU A 81 3.01 14.50 27.78
C LEU A 81 1.82 15.27 28.34
N TYR A 82 0.58 14.93 27.94
CA TYR A 82 -0.61 15.55 28.53
C TYR A 82 -0.69 15.25 30.04
N GLN A 83 -0.42 14.01 30.45
CA GLN A 83 -0.38 13.64 31.87
C GLN A 83 0.73 14.37 32.64
N LEU A 84 1.88 14.63 32.01
CA LEU A 84 2.93 15.45 32.60
C LEU A 84 2.45 16.89 32.78
N LEU A 85 1.84 17.48 31.75
CA LEU A 85 1.32 18.84 31.80
C LEU A 85 0.29 19.02 32.93
N ASP A 86 -0.61 18.04 33.11
CA ASP A 86 -1.60 18.09 34.19
C ASP A 86 -0.95 18.08 35.58
N ARG A 87 0.13 17.30 35.76
CA ARG A 87 0.91 17.28 37.02
C ARG A 87 1.63 18.61 37.26
N GLU A 88 2.30 19.13 36.25
CA GLU A 88 3.03 20.42 36.35
C GLU A 88 2.07 21.58 36.67
N ARG A 89 0.87 21.58 36.07
CA ARG A 89 -0.19 22.56 36.39
C ARG A 89 -0.71 22.43 37.82
N ALA A 90 -0.90 21.21 38.29
CA ALA A 90 -1.34 20.96 39.67
C ALA A 90 -0.27 21.42 40.69
N GLU A 91 1.02 21.21 40.38
CA GLU A 91 2.13 21.70 41.20
C GLU A 91 2.19 23.23 41.24
N LEU A 92 2.01 23.88 40.08
CA LEU A 92 1.97 25.35 39.98
C LEU A 92 0.81 25.96 40.77
N ALA A 93 -0.34 25.28 40.82
CA ALA A 93 -1.52 25.75 41.55
C ALA A 93 -1.43 25.53 43.07
N ARG A 94 -0.42 24.80 43.56
CA ARG A 94 -0.28 24.48 44.99
C ARG A 94 0.29 25.70 45.73
N PRO A 95 -0.37 26.20 46.79
CA PRO A 95 0.16 27.31 47.59
C PRO A 95 1.52 26.95 48.20
N THR A 96 2.57 27.69 47.84
CA THR A 96 3.93 27.52 48.36
C THR A 96 4.02 28.14 49.77
N SER A 97 4.12 27.32 50.81
CA SER A 97 4.30 27.79 52.20
C SER A 97 5.76 28.10 52.57
N ALA A 98 6.69 28.14 51.60
CA ALA A 98 8.13 28.24 51.86
C ALA A 98 8.70 29.63 51.51
N PRO A 99 9.63 30.19 52.32
CA PRO A 99 10.24 31.48 52.07
C PRO A 99 11.43 31.37 51.08
N SER A 100 11.53 32.39 50.21
CA SER A 100 12.68 32.78 49.38
C SER A 100 13.24 31.73 48.41
N GLY A 101 12.64 31.71 47.22
CA GLY A 101 13.19 31.21 45.95
C GLY A 101 12.22 31.60 44.83
N ASP A 102 12.60 31.42 43.57
CA ASP A 102 11.71 31.59 42.40
C ASP A 102 11.22 30.23 41.84
N PRO A 103 10.68 29.30 42.67
CA PRO A 103 10.20 28.00 42.21
C PRO A 103 9.00 28.16 41.27
N ASP A 104 8.27 29.27 41.37
CA ASP A 104 7.12 29.56 40.52
C ASP A 104 7.55 29.86 39.08
N ALA A 105 8.66 30.59 38.84
CA ALA A 105 9.17 30.79 37.48
C ALA A 105 9.75 29.51 36.85
N VAL A 106 10.41 28.65 37.64
CA VAL A 106 10.91 27.35 37.14
C VAL A 106 9.74 26.46 36.75
N THR A 107 8.72 26.37 37.61
CA THR A 107 7.52 25.55 37.36
C THR A 107 6.74 26.08 36.15
N LEU A 108 6.60 27.40 36.02
CA LEU A 108 6.00 28.02 34.84
C LEU A 108 6.81 27.75 33.56
N GLY A 109 8.13 27.79 33.64
CA GLY A 109 9.03 27.45 32.53
C GLY A 109 8.85 26.00 32.06
N ASN A 110 8.71 25.05 32.98
CA ASN A 110 8.44 23.65 32.68
C ASN A 110 7.08 23.49 31.96
N VAL A 111 6.02 24.10 32.49
CA VAL A 111 4.69 24.08 31.85
C VAL A 111 4.74 24.61 30.41
N LEU A 112 5.41 25.75 30.19
CA LEU A 112 5.56 26.33 28.85
C LEU A 112 6.36 25.41 27.91
N SER A 113 7.42 24.77 28.42
CA SER A 113 8.22 23.80 27.67
C SER A 113 7.36 22.61 27.23
N THR A 114 6.63 22.00 28.16
CA THR A 114 5.76 20.85 27.90
C THR A 114 4.66 21.19 26.89
N VAL A 115 4.04 22.38 26.98
CA VAL A 115 3.05 22.86 25.99
C VAL A 115 3.67 22.96 24.59
N ASN A 116 4.88 23.51 24.48
CA ASN A 116 5.56 23.62 23.19
C ASN A 116 5.92 22.24 22.63
N GLN A 117 6.37 21.32 23.49
CA GLN A 117 6.68 19.95 23.09
C GLN A 117 5.42 19.24 22.57
N ILE A 118 4.30 19.31 23.29
CA ILE A 118 3.01 18.74 22.83
C ILE A 118 2.64 19.27 21.45
N ARG A 119 2.71 20.59 21.24
CA ARG A 119 2.39 21.20 19.95
C ARG A 119 3.28 20.66 18.83
N HIS A 120 4.57 20.48 19.09
CA HIS A 120 5.50 19.91 18.11
C HIS A 120 5.14 18.45 17.80
N GLU A 121 4.89 17.65 18.82
CA GLU A 121 4.60 16.22 18.67
C GLU A 121 3.24 15.96 18.01
N GLU A 122 2.25 16.83 18.21
CA GLU A 122 0.98 16.82 17.46
C GLU A 122 1.19 17.08 15.96
N ILE A 123 2.05 18.04 15.60
CA ILE A 123 2.38 18.32 14.19
C ILE A 123 3.05 17.09 13.57
N LYS A 124 4.00 16.49 14.29
CA LYS A 124 4.69 15.27 13.85
C LYS A 124 3.72 14.11 13.67
N LEU A 125 2.78 13.89 14.60
CA LEU A 125 1.75 12.86 14.44
C LEU A 125 0.90 13.10 13.18
N ARG A 126 0.49 14.33 12.91
CA ARG A 126 -0.24 14.68 11.67
C ARG A 126 0.57 14.42 10.39
N GLN A 127 1.89 14.62 10.44
CA GLN A 127 2.79 14.27 9.35
C GLN A 127 2.89 12.76 9.16
N MET A 128 3.03 12.00 10.25
CA MET A 128 3.04 10.54 10.22
C MET A 128 1.74 9.97 9.63
N MET A 129 0.58 10.54 9.98
CA MET A 129 -0.74 10.11 9.47
C MET A 129 -0.91 10.28 7.95
N GLN A 130 -0.01 10.99 7.26
CA GLN A 130 -0.05 11.09 5.79
C GLN A 130 0.12 9.73 5.09
N VAL A 131 0.65 8.71 5.79
CA VAL A 131 0.71 7.31 5.30
C VAL A 131 -0.65 6.71 4.97
N SER A 132 -1.75 7.31 5.43
CA SER A 132 -3.11 6.98 4.98
C SER A 132 -3.30 7.06 3.46
N LYS A 133 -2.44 7.80 2.74
CA LYS A 133 -2.42 7.86 1.28
C LYS A 133 -1.71 6.68 0.63
N GLY A 134 -1.13 5.77 1.42
CA GLY A 134 -0.19 4.73 1.01
C GLY A 134 1.27 5.19 1.12
N PHE A 135 2.18 4.25 1.41
CA PHE A 135 3.61 4.56 1.56
C PHE A 135 4.20 5.06 0.24
N GLY A 136 3.88 4.42 -0.89
CA GLY A 136 4.33 4.88 -2.21
C GLY A 136 3.92 6.32 -2.59
N ARG A 137 2.92 6.90 -1.92
CA ARG A 137 2.45 8.29 -2.14
C ARG A 137 2.87 9.24 -1.02
N THR A 138 3.51 8.73 0.02
CA THR A 138 4.00 9.52 1.16
C THR A 138 5.39 10.04 0.84
N SER A 139 5.71 11.26 1.27
CA SER A 139 7.02 11.85 0.96
C SER A 139 8.15 11.00 1.55
N ARG A 140 9.23 10.80 0.78
CA ARG A 140 10.41 10.04 1.23
C ARG A 140 10.97 10.58 2.54
N MET A 141 10.92 11.91 2.74
CA MET A 141 11.34 12.56 3.98
C MET A 141 10.50 12.10 5.19
N CYS A 142 9.18 12.00 5.05
CA CYS A 142 8.29 11.52 6.12
C CYS A 142 8.59 10.05 6.44
N LEU A 143 8.73 9.20 5.41
CA LEU A 143 9.03 7.78 5.56
C LEU A 143 10.40 7.55 6.24
N LYS A 144 11.41 8.31 5.85
CA LYS A 144 12.73 8.27 6.47
C LYS A 144 12.70 8.72 7.93
N ASN A 145 12.11 9.87 8.21
CA ASN A 145 12.17 10.49 9.53
C ASN A 145 11.32 9.79 10.59
N HIS A 146 10.23 9.14 10.19
CA HIS A 146 9.25 8.60 11.15
C HIS A 146 9.09 7.09 11.09
N PHE A 147 9.38 6.47 9.94
CA PHE A 147 9.22 5.04 9.72
C PHE A 147 10.56 4.32 9.51
N GLY A 148 11.68 5.05 9.39
CA GLY A 148 13.01 4.47 9.25
C GLY A 148 13.29 3.84 7.89
N LEU A 149 12.47 4.14 6.89
CA LEU A 149 12.62 3.63 5.54
C LEU A 149 13.61 4.50 4.76
N GLN A 150 14.75 3.90 4.40
CA GLN A 150 15.63 4.48 3.38
C GLN A 150 15.10 4.01 2.02
N ILE A 151 14.63 4.95 1.21
CA ILE A 151 14.22 4.68 -0.16
C ILE A 151 15.43 5.04 -1.01
N ASP A 152 16.12 4.02 -1.51
CA ASP A 152 17.21 4.18 -2.48
C ASP A 152 16.68 4.89 -3.74
N GLU A 153 17.55 5.69 -4.38
CA GLU A 153 17.17 6.67 -5.43
C GLU A 153 16.54 6.07 -6.69
#